data_AF-A0A8R1J2Q2-F1
#
_entry.id   AF-A0A8R1J2Q2-F1
#
_cell.length_a   1.000
_cell.length_b   1.000
_cell.length_c   1.000
_cell.angle_alpha   90.00
_cell.angle_beta   90.00
_cell.angle_gamma   90.00
#
_symmetry.space_group_name_H-M   'P 1'
#
loop_
_entity.id
_entity.type
_entity.pdbx_description
1 polymer ?
#
loop_
_entity_poly.entity_id
_entity_poly.type
_entity_poly.pdbx_seq_one_letter_code
_entity_poly.pdbx_strand_id
1 'polypeptide(L)'
;MEHLEEKEDDHEDVMESVESGSNSSLGGPMEATWARMAEEEEEVSIRRRRELLKGFDVFLRNSAKVEEEVLEKLGFNTTCSRRTRSAVVAPLRKFGEELRGRCSRTI
;
A
#
# COMPACT_ATOMS: atom_id res chain seq x y z
N MET A 1 -42.71 -54.62 -28.44
CA MET A 1 -44.13 -54.35 -28.11
C MET A 1 -44.12 -54.31 -26.59
N GLU A 2 -43.98 -53.16 -25.95
CA GLU A 2 -44.92 -52.04 -25.94
C GLU A 2 -44.20 -50.69 -25.91
N HIS A 3 -44.83 -49.69 -26.52
CA HIS A 3 -44.39 -48.30 -26.61
C HIS A 3 -44.93 -47.53 -25.40
N LEU A 4 -44.12 -46.68 -24.78
CA LEU A 4 -44.63 -45.53 -24.04
C LEU A 4 -43.83 -44.30 -24.44
N GLU A 5 -44.53 -43.39 -25.11
CA GLU A 5 -44.13 -42.06 -25.54
C GLU A 5 -43.79 -41.21 -24.31
N GLU A 6 -42.55 -40.71 -24.25
CA GLU A 6 -42.23 -39.60 -23.37
C GLU A 6 -42.74 -38.33 -24.03
N LYS A 7 -43.77 -37.76 -23.42
CA LYS A 7 -44.44 -36.54 -23.83
C LYS A 7 -43.53 -35.35 -23.58
N GLU A 8 -43.11 -34.66 -24.65
CA GLU A 8 -42.47 -33.36 -24.57
C GLU A 8 -43.49 -32.35 -24.02
N ASP A 9 -43.19 -31.78 -22.86
CA ASP A 9 -44.02 -30.77 -22.20
C ASP A 9 -43.53 -29.40 -22.70
N ASP A 10 -44.23 -28.86 -23.70
CA ASP A 10 -44.04 -27.50 -24.21
C ASP A 10 -44.44 -26.50 -23.12
N HIS A 11 -43.47 -26.09 -22.30
CA HIS A 11 -43.61 -24.90 -21.48
C HIS A 11 -43.15 -23.70 -22.32
N GLU A 12 -44.10 -23.07 -23.02
CA GLU A 12 -43.87 -21.74 -23.60
C GLU A 12 -43.65 -20.75 -22.44
N ASP A 13 -42.38 -20.50 -22.11
CA ASP A 13 -41.99 -19.34 -21.32
C ASP A 13 -42.30 -18.09 -22.15
N VAL A 14 -43.54 -17.60 -22.04
CA VAL A 14 -43.94 -16.28 -22.49
C VAL A 14 -43.15 -15.28 -21.65
N MET A 15 -41.97 -14.90 -22.15
CA MET A 15 -41.23 -13.76 -21.63
C MET A 15 -42.07 -12.51 -21.88
N GLU A 16 -42.79 -12.10 -20.84
CA GLU A 16 -43.38 -10.77 -20.74
C GLU A 16 -42.23 -9.77 -20.91
N SER A 17 -42.16 -9.18 -22.10
CA SER A 17 -41.17 -8.17 -22.43
C SER A 17 -41.47 -6.94 -21.58
N VAL A 18 -40.80 -6.83 -20.43
CA VAL A 18 -40.76 -5.60 -19.66
C VAL A 18 -40.10 -4.56 -20.55
N GLU A 19 -40.91 -3.68 -21.13
CA GLU A 19 -40.45 -2.47 -21.79
C GLU A 19 -39.61 -1.68 -20.77
N SER A 20 -38.29 -1.88 -20.84
CA SER A 20 -37.32 -1.09 -20.10
C SER A 20 -37.29 0.29 -20.74
N GLY A 21 -38.24 1.12 -20.31
CA GLY A 21 -38.23 2.55 -20.52
C GLY A 21 -36.92 3.11 -19.98
N SER A 22 -35.96 3.28 -20.89
CA SER A 22 -34.70 3.95 -20.61
C SER A 22 -34.98 5.41 -20.33
N ASN A 23 -35.13 5.77 -19.05
CA ASN A 23 -34.93 7.13 -18.58
C ASN A 23 -33.48 7.26 -18.10
N SER A 24 -32.62 7.62 -19.06
CA SER A 24 -31.36 8.30 -18.74
C SER A 24 -31.65 9.45 -17.77
N SER A 25 -31.09 9.38 -16.55
CA SER A 25 -30.39 10.47 -15.87
C SER A 25 -30.20 10.12 -14.39
N LEU A 26 -28.99 10.38 -13.88
CA LEU A 26 -28.52 10.20 -12.49
C LEU A 26 -28.22 8.75 -12.06
N GLY A 27 -26.93 8.48 -11.83
CA GLY A 27 -26.47 7.34 -11.06
C GLY A 27 -27.28 7.18 -9.78
N GLY A 28 -27.84 5.98 -9.58
CA GLY A 28 -28.82 5.74 -8.53
C GLY A 28 -28.25 5.89 -7.12
N PRO A 29 -29.12 5.90 -6.08
CA PRO A 29 -28.71 5.98 -4.68
C PRO A 29 -27.62 4.97 -4.29
N MET A 30 -27.61 3.81 -4.95
CA MET A 30 -26.61 2.75 -4.78
C MET A 30 -25.22 3.18 -5.28
N GLU A 31 -25.12 3.83 -6.43
CA GLU A 31 -23.82 4.28 -6.97
C GLU A 31 -23.22 5.39 -6.11
N ALA A 32 -24.06 6.30 -5.60
CA ALA A 32 -23.65 7.30 -4.63
C ALA A 32 -23.22 6.72 -3.26
N THR A 33 -23.73 5.54 -2.88
CA THR A 33 -23.24 4.83 -1.68
C THR A 33 -21.92 4.10 -1.93
N TRP A 34 -21.72 3.51 -3.11
CA TRP A 34 -20.45 2.86 -3.46
C TRP A 34 -19.31 3.88 -3.59
N ALA A 35 -19.58 5.05 -4.21
CA ALA A 35 -18.61 6.13 -4.30
C ALA A 35 -18.18 6.62 -2.91
N ARG A 36 -19.13 6.86 -1.99
CA ARG A 36 -18.82 7.26 -0.60
C ARG A 36 -18.01 6.21 0.15
N MET A 37 -18.33 4.93 0.02
CA MET A 37 -17.53 3.87 0.65
C MET A 37 -16.11 3.81 0.07
N ALA A 38 -15.93 4.02 -1.24
CA ALA A 38 -14.61 4.05 -1.84
C ALA A 38 -13.78 5.25 -1.33
N GLU A 39 -14.39 6.43 -1.19
CA GLU A 39 -13.75 7.62 -0.62
C GLU A 39 -13.35 7.41 0.85
N GLU A 40 -14.23 6.81 1.66
CA GLU A 40 -13.94 6.49 3.06
C GLU A 40 -12.80 5.47 3.20
N GLU A 41 -12.78 4.42 2.38
CA GLU A 41 -11.68 3.45 2.33
C GLU A 41 -10.36 4.11 1.92
N GLU A 42 -10.40 5.01 0.93
CA GLU A 42 -9.22 5.78 0.53
C GLU A 42 -8.72 6.66 1.68
N GLU A 43 -9.60 7.38 2.37
CA GLU A 43 -9.24 8.24 3.50
C GLU A 43 -8.65 7.43 4.67
N VAL A 44 -9.24 6.28 5.00
CA VAL A 44 -8.70 5.33 5.98
C VAL A 44 -7.31 4.85 5.55
N SER A 45 -7.11 4.55 4.26
CA SER A 45 -5.81 4.14 3.73
C SER A 45 -4.74 5.24 3.88
N ILE A 46 -5.12 6.50 3.62
CA ILE A 46 -4.24 7.67 3.75
C ILE A 46 -3.89 7.88 5.21
N ARG A 47 -4.87 7.79 6.12
CA ARG A 47 -4.65 7.93 7.56
C ARG A 47 -3.71 6.85 8.08
N ARG A 48 -3.90 5.59 7.67
CA ARG A 48 -3.03 4.48 8.05
C ARG A 48 -1.60 4.66 7.53
N ARG A 49 -1.46 5.11 6.28
CA ARG A 49 -0.14 5.41 5.68
C ARG A 49 0.58 6.54 6.44
N ARG A 50 -0.15 7.60 6.81
CA ARG A 50 0.40 8.72 7.59
C ARG A 50 0.89 8.26 8.97
N GLU A 51 0.12 7.41 9.65
CA GLU A 51 0.54 6.89 10.96
C GLU A 51 1.78 6.00 10.85
N LEU A 52 1.89 5.17 9.80
CA LEU A 52 3.08 4.36 9.54
C LEU A 52 4.34 5.18 9.25
N LEU A 53 4.19 6.34 8.61
CA LEU A 53 5.29 7.25 8.28
C LEU A 53 5.60 8.26 9.38
N LYS A 54 4.83 8.28 10.46
CA LYS A 54 4.98 9.26 11.54
C LYS A 54 6.33 9.11 12.22
N GLY A 55 7.09 10.20 12.28
CA GLY A 55 8.43 10.22 12.87
C GLY A 55 9.52 9.58 12.00
N PHE A 56 9.18 9.11 10.79
CA PHE A 56 10.18 8.57 9.87
C PHE A 56 11.16 9.65 9.40
N ASP A 57 10.73 10.91 9.32
CA ASP A 57 11.59 12.07 9.04
C ASP A 57 12.64 12.29 10.15
N VAL A 58 12.25 12.10 11.43
CA VAL A 58 13.16 12.15 12.58
C VAL A 58 14.16 11.01 12.50
N PHE A 59 13.71 9.81 12.17
CA PHE A 59 14.59 8.65 11.94
C PHE A 59 15.62 8.92 10.84
N LEU A 60 15.18 9.45 9.68
CA LEU A 60 16.08 9.81 8.58
C LEU A 60 17.12 10.85 8.99
N ARG A 61 16.72 11.90 9.72
CA ARG A 61 17.67 12.90 10.26
C ARG A 61 18.66 12.29 11.24
N ASN A 62 18.21 11.40 12.12
CA ASN A 62 19.07 10.75 13.11
C ASN A 62 20.01 9.71 12.50
N SER A 63 19.68 9.13 11.34
CA SER A 63 20.54 8.16 10.66
C SER A 63 21.95 8.69 10.34
N ALA A 64 22.08 10.00 10.10
CA ALA A 64 23.38 10.63 9.88
C ALA A 64 24.19 10.73 11.18
N LYS A 65 23.53 10.99 12.30
CA LYS A 65 24.16 11.12 13.62
C LYS A 65 24.73 9.78 14.12
N VAL A 66 24.07 8.67 13.80
CA VAL A 66 24.53 7.34 14.20
C VAL A 66 25.93 7.03 13.65
N GLU A 67 26.24 7.45 12.42
CA GLU A 67 27.58 7.28 11.84
C GLU A 67 28.66 7.99 12.68
N GLU A 68 28.37 9.24 13.05
CA GLU A 68 29.26 10.08 13.85
C GLU A 68 29.45 9.51 15.27
N GLU A 69 28.35 9.15 15.94
CA GLU A 69 28.39 8.57 17.28
C GLU A 69 29.17 7.25 17.34
N VAL A 70 29.04 6.39 16.32
CA VAL A 70 29.79 5.13 16.26
C VAL A 70 31.28 5.42 16.08
N LEU A 71 31.65 6.36 15.21
CA LEU A 71 33.05 6.73 15.01
C LEU A 71 33.67 7.32 16.29
N GLU A 72 32.93 8.18 16.99
CA GLU A 72 33.34 8.78 18.25
C GLU A 72 33.51 7.72 19.34
N LYS A 73 32.50 6.87 19.56
CA LYS A 73 32.56 5.78 20.55
C LYS A 73 33.70 4.81 20.27
N LEU A 74 33.98 4.49 19.01
CA LEU A 74 35.13 3.67 18.65
C LEU A 74 36.46 4.36 19.01
N GLY A 75 36.54 5.68 18.84
CA GLY A 75 37.72 6.47 19.23
C GLY A 75 37.95 6.52 20.74
N PHE A 76 36.87 6.58 21.53
CA PHE A 76 36.95 6.65 22.99
C PHE A 76 37.17 5.29 23.66
N ASN A 77 36.48 4.25 23.19
CA ASN A 77 36.42 2.95 23.88
C ASN A 77 37.46 1.93 23.37
N THR A 78 38.15 2.22 22.26
CA THR A 78 39.08 1.26 21.65
C THR A 78 40.40 1.95 21.28
N THR A 79 41.49 1.20 21.33
CA THR A 79 42.82 1.63 20.85
C THR A 79 43.04 1.29 19.37
N CYS A 80 41.97 0.95 18.64
CA CYS A 80 42.07 0.49 17.26
C CYS A 80 42.52 1.61 16.31
N SER A 81 43.31 1.21 15.29
CA SER A 81 43.83 2.11 14.27
C SER A 81 42.70 2.87 13.55
N ARG A 82 43.04 4.02 12.96
CA ARG A 82 42.08 4.79 12.13
C ARG A 82 41.51 3.94 10.99
N ARG A 83 42.32 3.05 10.39
CA ARG A 83 41.89 2.15 9.31
C ARG A 83 40.84 1.17 9.80
N THR A 84 41.05 0.55 10.95
CA THR A 84 40.10 -0.37 11.56
C THR A 84 38.78 0.33 11.89
N ARG A 85 38.84 1.51 12.50
CA ARG A 85 37.64 2.32 12.80
C ARG A 85 36.88 2.70 11.52
N SER A 86 37.60 3.10 10.47
CA SER A 86 36.99 3.42 9.17
C SER A 86 36.31 2.21 8.53
N ALA A 87 36.92 1.02 8.64
CA ALA A 87 36.34 -0.22 8.10
C ALA A 87 35.04 -0.62 8.82
N VAL A 88 34.92 -0.34 10.12
CA VAL A 88 33.69 -0.59 10.90
C VAL A 88 32.59 0.40 10.53
N VAL A 89 32.93 1.67 10.29
CA VAL A 89 31.95 2.73 10.00
C VAL A 89 31.50 2.72 8.53
N ALA A 90 32.33 2.23 7.59
CA ALA A 90 32.02 2.26 6.16
C ALA A 90 30.67 1.58 5.77
N PRO A 91 30.27 0.42 6.32
CA PRO A 91 28.95 -0.16 6.05
C PRO A 91 27.80 0.72 6.54
N LEU A 92 27.94 1.37 7.71
CA LEU A 92 26.92 2.27 8.26
C LEU A 92 26.73 3.49 7.38
N ARG A 93 27.84 4.08 6.92
CA ARG A 93 27.83 5.19 5.99
C ARG A 93 27.09 4.84 4.69
N LYS A 94 27.46 3.71 4.08
CA LYS A 94 26.80 3.21 2.86
C LYS A 94 25.29 3.00 3.07
N PHE A 95 24.91 2.35 4.18
CA PHE A 95 23.51 2.16 4.53
C PHE A 95 22.77 3.50 4.68
N GLY A 96 23.36 4.45 5.41
CA GLY A 96 22.76 5.78 5.61
C GLY A 96 22.59 6.56 4.31
N GLU A 97 23.60 6.53 3.43
CA GLU A 97 23.55 7.15 2.09
C GLU A 97 22.44 6.53 1.23
N GLU A 98 22.34 5.19 1.18
CA GLU A 98 21.28 4.51 0.45
C GLU A 98 19.89 4.79 1.02
N LEU A 99 19.74 4.73 2.34
CA LEU A 99 18.48 5.00 3.04
C LEU A 99 17.97 6.40 2.73
N ARG A 100 18.81 7.43 2.94
CA ARG A 100 18.45 8.82 2.66
C ARG A 100 18.26 9.07 1.16
N GLY A 101 19.05 8.43 0.31
CA GLY A 101 18.96 8.56 -1.14
C GLY A 101 17.70 7.94 -1.76
N ARG A 102 17.13 6.90 -1.14
CA ARG A 102 15.83 6.30 -1.54
C ARG A 102 14.67 7.11 -1.01
N CYS A 103 14.72 7.55 0.24
CA CYS A 103 13.60 8.25 0.87
C CYS A 103 13.48 9.73 0.44
N SER A 104 14.55 10.34 -0.09
CA SER A 104 14.49 11.69 -0.69
C SER A 104 13.84 11.74 -2.07
N ARG A 105 13.59 10.58 -2.72
CA ARG A 105 12.94 10.50 -4.03
C ARG A 105 11.47 10.10 -3.97
N THR A 106 11.01 9.61 -2.82
CA THR A 106 9.70 8.96 -2.68
C THR A 106 8.77 9.70 -1.70
N ILE A 107 9.32 10.60 -0.88
CA ILE A 107 8.58 11.52 0.01
C ILE A 107 8.69 12.91 -0.60
#